data_AF-A0A7S2RHU7-F1
#
_entry.id   AF-A0A7S2RHU7-F1
#
_cell.length_a   1.000
_cell.length_b   1.000
_cell.length_c   1.000
_cell.angle_alpha   90.00
_cell.angle_beta   90.00
_cell.angle_gamma   90.00
#
_symmetry.space_group_name_H-M   'P 1'
#
loop_
_entity.id
_entity.type
_entity.pdbx_description
1 polymer ?
#
loop_
_entity_poly.entity_id
_entity_poly.type
_entity_poly.pdbx_seq_one_letter_code
_entity_poly.pdbx_strand_id
1 'polypeptide(L)'
;EMEDLKDSLCWRESNDLRTEVRVAKKIINAVIGPSVLVARGEMEEQTPMIPFLGWTTPPPPKITEPISGLGKALNGAFVILLTRAFDEIFDEEDGERLVPLLDMLNHDNEPTVTYKTNLEGAVEVKARHDIKKGDEIYNRYKEEEDMNMPYHRFFSRFGFVPGVEEETKALLEDKSSIFFAKKKEV
;
A
#
# COMPACT_ATOMS: atom_id res chain seq x y z
N GLU A 1 -17.53 -4.60 -12.39
CA GLU A 1 -16.21 -5.25 -12.34
C GLU A 1 -15.91 -5.65 -10.89
N MET A 2 -15.58 -6.93 -10.65
CA MET A 2 -15.52 -7.67 -9.37
C MET A 2 -16.81 -8.35 -8.88
N GLU A 3 -17.67 -8.81 -9.78
CA GLU A 3 -18.74 -9.72 -9.37
C GLU A 3 -18.18 -11.06 -8.86
N ASP A 4 -17.03 -11.48 -9.40
CA ASP A 4 -16.34 -12.74 -9.07
C ASP A 4 -15.77 -12.78 -7.66
N LEU A 5 -15.49 -11.62 -7.05
CA LEU A 5 -15.02 -11.56 -5.67
C LEU A 5 -16.17 -11.60 -4.68
N LYS A 6 -17.42 -11.41 -5.10
CA LYS A 6 -18.54 -11.36 -4.17
C LYS A 6 -18.61 -12.67 -3.36
N ASP A 7 -18.86 -12.53 -2.06
CA ASP A 7 -18.90 -13.63 -1.09
C ASP A 7 -17.56 -14.35 -0.83
N SER A 8 -16.45 -13.89 -1.40
CA SER A 8 -15.10 -14.35 -1.05
C SER A 8 -14.61 -13.74 0.28
N LEU A 9 -13.61 -14.38 0.88
CA LEU A 9 -12.91 -13.95 2.08
C LEU A 9 -12.17 -12.62 1.86
N CYS A 10 -11.70 -12.35 0.64
CA CYS A 10 -11.03 -11.09 0.30
C CYS A 10 -12.00 -9.95 -0.06
N TRP A 11 -13.29 -10.23 -0.32
CA TRP A 11 -14.29 -9.22 -0.67
C TRP A 11 -14.42 -8.13 0.39
N ARG A 12 -14.63 -8.56 1.64
CA ARG A 12 -14.88 -7.65 2.76
C ARG A 12 -13.68 -6.74 2.97
N GLU A 13 -12.48 -7.31 3.08
CA GLU A 13 -11.25 -6.54 3.26
C GLU A 13 -11.02 -5.57 2.09
N SER A 14 -11.20 -6.02 0.85
CA SER A 14 -11.07 -5.16 -0.33
C SER A 14 -12.04 -3.98 -0.30
N ASN A 15 -13.28 -4.20 0.15
CA ASN A 15 -14.28 -3.14 0.28
C ASN A 15 -13.99 -2.18 1.43
N ASP A 16 -13.50 -2.71 2.56
CA ASP A 16 -13.11 -1.92 3.72
C ASP A 16 -11.93 -0.99 3.33
N LEU A 17 -10.87 -1.54 2.70
CA LEU A 17 -9.73 -0.78 2.18
C LEU A 17 -10.17 0.31 1.18
N ARG A 18 -11.06 -0.02 0.23
CA ARG A 18 -11.58 0.97 -0.73
C ARG A 18 -12.37 2.08 -0.06
N THR A 19 -13.09 1.77 1.00
CA THR A 19 -13.88 2.74 1.76
C THR A 19 -12.96 3.68 2.51
N GLU A 20 -11.93 3.15 3.16
CA GLU A 20 -10.89 3.94 3.82
C GLU A 20 -10.16 4.86 2.86
N VAL A 21 -9.65 4.33 1.73
CA VAL A 21 -8.99 5.13 0.68
C VAL A 21 -9.92 6.22 0.14
N ARG A 22 -11.22 5.95 -0.01
CA ARG A 22 -12.20 6.96 -0.46
C ARG A 22 -12.30 8.12 0.54
N VAL A 23 -12.29 7.84 1.84
CA VAL A 23 -12.31 8.88 2.88
C VAL A 23 -10.99 9.64 2.90
N ALA A 24 -9.86 8.94 2.92
CA ALA A 24 -8.53 9.53 2.94
C ALA A 24 -8.31 10.47 1.74
N LYS A 25 -8.75 10.08 0.54
CA LYS A 25 -8.69 10.93 -0.66
C LYS A 25 -9.41 12.27 -0.51
N LYS A 26 -10.57 12.29 0.17
CA LYS A 26 -11.30 13.54 0.41
C LYS A 26 -10.51 14.47 1.32
N ILE A 27 -9.94 13.91 2.40
CA ILE A 27 -9.13 14.65 3.37
C ILE A 27 -7.86 15.19 2.68
N ILE A 28 -7.12 14.33 1.99
CA ILE A 28 -5.89 14.72 1.29
C ILE A 28 -6.20 15.77 0.22
N ASN A 29 -7.23 15.60 -0.61
CA ASN A 29 -7.63 16.60 -1.59
C ASN A 29 -7.96 17.96 -0.95
N ALA A 30 -8.56 17.98 0.24
CA ALA A 30 -8.81 19.23 0.97
C ALA A 30 -7.53 19.87 1.53
N VAL A 31 -6.55 19.05 1.96
CA VAL A 31 -5.31 19.52 2.59
C VAL A 31 -4.26 19.95 1.56
N ILE A 32 -3.89 19.06 0.64
CA ILE A 32 -2.80 19.31 -0.32
C ILE A 32 -3.31 19.89 -1.64
N GLY A 33 -4.62 19.83 -1.87
CA GLY A 33 -5.19 20.26 -3.13
C GLY A 33 -4.84 21.69 -3.52
N PRO A 34 -4.93 22.68 -2.61
CA PRO A 34 -4.54 24.05 -2.93
C PRO A 34 -3.09 24.13 -3.37
N SER A 35 -2.17 23.45 -2.68
CA SER A 35 -0.75 23.41 -3.04
C SER A 35 -0.52 22.79 -4.41
N VAL A 36 -1.29 21.77 -4.79
CA VAL A 36 -1.23 21.16 -6.14
C VAL A 36 -1.69 22.15 -7.21
N LEU A 37 -2.77 22.89 -6.98
CA LEU A 37 -3.26 23.89 -7.93
C LEU A 37 -2.26 25.05 -8.09
N VAL A 38 -1.67 25.52 -6.99
CA VAL A 38 -0.61 26.54 -7.01
C VAL A 38 0.61 26.06 -7.79
N ALA A 39 1.10 24.84 -7.52
CA ALA A 39 2.24 24.26 -8.22
C ALA A 39 2.01 24.09 -9.73
N ARG A 40 0.74 23.96 -10.16
CA ARG A 40 0.34 23.88 -11.57
C ARG A 40 0.09 25.24 -12.23
N GLY A 41 0.13 26.34 -11.47
CA GLY A 41 -0.26 27.67 -11.95
C GLY A 41 -1.77 27.82 -12.20
N GLU A 42 -2.59 26.91 -11.67
CA GLU A 42 -4.06 26.94 -11.77
C GLU A 42 -4.69 27.80 -10.64
N MET A 43 -3.88 28.20 -9.65
CA MET A 43 -4.27 29.06 -8.54
C MET A 43 -3.07 29.97 -8.18
N GLU A 44 -3.33 31.23 -7.87
CA GLU A 44 -2.29 32.13 -7.38
C GLU A 44 -1.89 31.76 -5.94
N GLU A 45 -0.59 31.81 -5.67
CA GLU A 45 -0.08 31.65 -4.32
C GLU A 45 -0.58 32.81 -3.45
N GLN A 46 -1.36 32.50 -2.40
CA GLN A 46 -1.73 33.50 -1.43
C GLN A 46 -0.49 33.95 -0.66
N THR A 47 0.11 35.06 -1.07
CA THR A 47 1.23 35.64 -0.35
C THR A 47 0.77 36.06 1.04
N PRO A 48 1.38 35.58 2.14
CA PRO A 48 1.02 36.04 3.48
C PRO A 48 1.32 37.55 3.57
N MET A 49 0.27 38.37 3.66
CA MET A 49 0.44 39.81 3.89
C MET A 49 1.09 40.04 5.25
N ILE A 50 2.10 40.93 5.27
CA ILE A 50 2.92 41.25 6.43
C ILE A 50 2.03 41.70 7.61
N PRO A 51 2.24 41.21 8.85
CA PRO A 51 1.25 41.30 9.94
C PRO A 51 0.98 42.71 10.51
N PHE A 52 1.66 43.75 10.01
CA PHE A 52 1.69 45.06 10.68
C PHE A 52 0.44 45.92 10.44
N LEU A 53 -0.54 45.45 9.66
CA LEU A 53 -1.69 46.25 9.21
C LEU A 53 -3.08 45.70 9.60
N GLY A 54 -3.18 44.70 10.48
CA GLY A 54 -4.47 44.32 11.09
C GLY A 54 -5.48 43.63 10.17
N TRP A 55 -5.04 43.01 9.08
CA TRP A 55 -5.93 42.27 8.16
C TRP A 55 -5.88 40.77 8.44
N THR A 56 -7.08 40.18 8.55
CA THR A 56 -7.29 38.73 8.62
C THR A 56 -6.75 38.07 7.35
N THR A 57 -5.98 36.99 7.49
CA THR A 57 -5.66 36.13 6.34
C THR A 57 -6.97 35.67 5.72
N PRO A 58 -7.21 35.90 4.42
CA PRO A 58 -8.41 35.39 3.76
C PRO A 58 -8.44 33.87 3.94
N PRO A 59 -9.63 33.28 4.21
CA PRO A 59 -9.73 31.84 4.36
C PRO A 59 -9.22 31.15 3.08
N PRO A 60 -8.54 30.01 3.21
CA PRO A 60 -8.05 29.30 2.05
C PRO A 60 -9.22 28.96 1.12
N PRO A 61 -9.01 29.03 -0.21
CA PRO A 61 -10.05 28.77 -1.18
C PRO A 61 -10.58 27.34 -0.97
N LYS A 62 -11.91 27.22 -0.80
CA LYS A 62 -12.55 25.92 -0.66
C LYS A 62 -12.55 25.22 -2.00
N ILE A 63 -11.76 24.17 -2.11
CA ILE A 63 -11.78 23.27 -3.26
C ILE A 63 -13.04 22.40 -3.16
N THR A 64 -14.05 22.73 -3.96
CA THR A 64 -15.32 21.99 -4.02
C THR A 64 -15.28 20.81 -4.96
N GLU A 65 -14.38 20.83 -5.95
CA GLU A 65 -14.25 19.79 -6.96
C GLU A 65 -12.97 18.97 -6.78
N PRO A 66 -12.98 17.66 -7.10
CA PRO A 66 -11.77 16.85 -7.10
C PRO A 66 -10.75 17.40 -8.10
N ILE A 67 -9.50 17.56 -7.69
CA ILE A 67 -8.45 18.04 -8.59
C ILE A 67 -8.16 16.98 -9.65
N SER A 68 -8.13 17.40 -10.91
CA SER A 68 -7.87 16.52 -12.04
C SER A 68 -6.56 15.75 -11.86
N GLY A 69 -6.63 14.43 -12.01
CA GLY A 69 -5.51 13.50 -11.87
C GLY A 69 -5.10 13.17 -10.42
N LEU A 70 -5.36 14.04 -9.44
CA LEU A 70 -4.94 13.82 -8.05
C LEU A 70 -5.55 12.54 -7.48
N GLY A 71 -6.84 12.30 -7.74
CA GLY A 71 -7.51 11.08 -7.27
C GLY A 71 -6.90 9.79 -7.81
N LYS A 72 -6.34 9.79 -9.03
CA LYS A 72 -5.65 8.63 -9.63
C LYS A 72 -4.25 8.48 -9.03
N ALA A 73 -3.52 9.58 -8.85
CA ALA A 73 -2.22 9.58 -8.20
C ALA A 73 -2.30 9.04 -6.77
N LEU A 74 -3.31 9.45 -6.00
CA LEU A 74 -3.54 8.94 -4.64
C LEU A 74 -3.85 7.45 -4.63
N ASN A 75 -4.67 6.94 -5.57
CA ASN A 75 -4.88 5.49 -5.68
C ASN A 75 -3.55 4.76 -5.90
N GLY A 76 -2.69 5.26 -6.80
CA GLY A 76 -1.37 4.68 -7.03
C GLY A 76 -0.49 4.71 -5.79
N ALA A 77 -0.48 5.84 -5.06
CA ALA A 77 0.28 5.98 -3.82
C ALA A 77 -0.18 4.97 -2.75
N PHE A 78 -1.49 4.80 -2.54
CA PHE A 78 -2.01 3.81 -1.59
C PHE A 78 -1.65 2.38 -2.00
N VAL A 79 -1.69 2.04 -3.29
CA VAL A 79 -1.26 0.72 -3.77
C VAL A 79 0.24 0.52 -3.51
N ILE A 80 1.08 1.53 -3.74
CA ILE A 80 2.51 1.46 -3.45
C ILE A 80 2.75 1.24 -1.96
N LEU A 81 2.11 2.02 -1.09
CA LEU A 81 2.26 1.86 0.36
C LEU A 81 1.82 0.46 0.81
N LEU A 82 0.65 0.00 0.36
CA LEU A 82 0.13 -1.32 0.71
C LEU A 82 1.03 -2.48 0.26
N THR A 83 1.71 -2.34 -0.89
CA THR A 83 2.44 -3.44 -1.53
C THR A 83 3.96 -3.41 -1.28
N ARG A 84 4.51 -2.25 -0.87
CA ARG A 84 5.97 -2.02 -0.81
C ARG A 84 6.46 -1.39 0.50
N ALA A 85 5.56 -0.99 1.40
CA ALA A 85 6.00 -0.44 2.68
C ALA A 85 6.34 -1.56 3.68
N PHE A 86 7.34 -1.28 4.52
CA PHE A 86 7.86 -2.17 5.54
C PHE A 86 7.50 -1.61 6.92
N ASP A 87 6.91 -2.45 7.77
CA ASP A 87 6.61 -2.16 9.17
C ASP A 87 7.73 -2.66 10.11
N GLU A 88 8.30 -3.84 9.82
CA GLU A 88 9.23 -4.57 10.70
C GLU A 88 10.67 -4.02 10.74
N ILE A 89 11.02 -3.05 9.90
CA ILE A 89 12.41 -2.57 9.75
C ILE A 89 12.79 -1.55 10.84
N PHE A 90 11.82 -0.81 11.35
CA PHE A 90 12.04 0.34 12.22
C PHE A 90 11.28 0.11 13.53
N ASP A 91 11.90 0.44 14.67
CA ASP A 91 11.27 0.28 15.99
C ASP A 91 9.83 0.84 15.98
N GLU A 92 8.94 0.21 16.75
CA GLU A 92 7.46 0.33 16.68
C GLU A 92 6.88 1.76 16.70
N GLU A 93 7.67 2.79 17.00
CA GLU A 93 7.22 4.19 17.08
C GLU A 93 7.16 4.91 15.73
N ASP A 94 7.79 4.37 14.68
CA ASP A 94 8.19 5.17 13.51
C ASP A 94 7.42 4.90 12.20
N GLY A 95 6.39 4.05 12.25
CA GLY A 95 5.45 3.78 11.16
C GLY A 95 6.03 3.03 9.95
N GLU A 96 5.17 2.74 8.97
CA GLU A 96 5.56 2.05 7.73
C GLU A 96 6.47 2.91 6.84
N ARG A 97 7.50 2.31 6.23
CA ARG A 97 8.46 3.02 5.36
C ARG A 97 8.70 2.32 4.03
N LEU A 98 8.92 3.11 2.98
CA LEU A 98 9.44 2.60 1.71
C LEU A 98 10.96 2.48 1.80
N VAL A 99 11.48 1.29 1.50
CA VAL A 99 12.93 1.02 1.48
C VAL A 99 13.35 0.72 0.05
N PRO A 100 13.89 1.72 -0.69
CA PRO A 100 14.31 1.52 -2.06
C PRO A 100 15.31 0.38 -2.20
N LEU A 101 15.24 -0.34 -3.31
CA LEU A 101 16.04 -1.55 -3.62
C LEU A 101 15.59 -2.79 -2.84
N LEU A 102 15.37 -2.68 -1.54
CA LEU A 102 14.85 -3.80 -0.75
C LEU A 102 13.40 -4.14 -1.16
N ASP A 103 12.60 -3.12 -1.49
CA ASP A 103 11.25 -3.25 -2.00
C ASP A 103 11.16 -3.97 -3.36
N MET A 104 12.26 -4.17 -4.07
CA MET A 104 12.31 -4.88 -5.35
C MET A 104 12.42 -6.40 -5.20
N LEU A 105 12.80 -6.91 -4.02
CA LEU A 105 12.94 -8.34 -3.77
C LEU A 105 11.56 -8.96 -3.65
N ASN A 106 11.30 -10.04 -4.39
CA ASN A 106 10.02 -10.75 -4.33
C ASN A 106 9.88 -11.56 -3.02
N HIS A 107 8.64 -11.94 -2.71
CA HIS A 107 8.33 -12.76 -1.56
C HIS A 107 8.67 -14.24 -1.79
N ASP A 108 9.32 -14.84 -0.80
CA ASP A 108 9.36 -16.28 -0.57
C ASP A 108 9.24 -16.54 0.95
N ASN A 109 8.63 -17.65 1.35
CA ASN A 109 8.55 -18.05 2.77
C ASN A 109 9.92 -18.49 3.31
N GLU A 110 10.80 -18.99 2.43
CA GLU A 110 12.20 -19.29 2.66
C GLU A 110 13.10 -18.22 2.01
N PRO A 111 13.17 -16.99 2.56
CA PRO A 111 13.89 -15.90 1.91
C PRO A 111 15.39 -16.20 1.80
N THR A 112 16.03 -15.64 0.79
CA THR A 112 17.48 -15.74 0.57
C THR A 112 18.27 -14.73 1.39
N VAL A 113 17.61 -13.65 1.84
CA VAL A 113 18.22 -12.60 2.64
C VAL A 113 17.48 -12.38 3.97
N THR A 114 18.18 -11.79 4.93
CA THR A 114 17.58 -11.07 6.05
C THR A 114 18.00 -9.60 5.98
N TYR A 115 17.26 -8.75 6.67
CA TYR A 115 17.64 -7.34 6.84
C TYR A 115 17.52 -6.92 8.30
N LYS A 116 18.20 -5.84 8.65
CA LYS A 116 18.05 -5.14 9.94
C LYS A 116 18.42 -3.67 9.76
N THR A 117 17.93 -2.81 10.63
CA THR A 117 18.39 -1.42 10.71
C THR A 117 19.59 -1.33 11.65
N ASN A 118 20.62 -0.59 11.26
CA ASN A 118 21.77 -0.33 12.12
C ASN A 118 21.60 0.96 12.93
N LEU A 119 22.55 1.26 13.82
CA LEU A 119 22.49 2.45 14.70
C LEU A 119 22.49 3.78 13.94
N GLU A 120 22.90 3.79 12.67
CA GLU A 120 22.92 4.97 11.81
C GLU A 120 21.60 5.13 11.01
N GLY A 121 20.64 4.23 11.21
CA GLY A 121 19.37 4.21 10.48
C GLY A 121 19.45 3.62 9.09
N ALA A 122 20.58 3.00 8.70
CA ALA A 122 20.73 2.32 7.42
C ALA A 122 20.20 0.88 7.49
N VAL A 123 19.65 0.41 6.37
CA VAL A 123 19.17 -0.97 6.22
C VAL A 123 20.31 -1.86 5.73
N GLU A 124 20.73 -2.80 6.57
CA GLU A 124 21.74 -3.80 6.26
C GLU A 124 21.07 -5.10 5.78
N VAL A 125 21.34 -5.51 4.55
CA VAL A 125 20.83 -6.76 3.96
C VAL A 125 21.93 -7.81 3.94
N LYS A 126 21.65 -9.01 4.45
CA LYS A 126 22.61 -10.13 4.54
C LYS A 126 22.04 -11.39 3.90
N ALA A 127 22.84 -12.03 3.06
CA ALA A 127 22.50 -13.35 2.53
C ALA A 127 22.44 -14.40 3.66
N ARG A 128 21.41 -15.25 3.63
CA ARG A 128 21.20 -16.35 4.58
C ARG A 128 22.00 -17.60 4.20
N HIS A 129 22.35 -17.73 2.94
CA HIS A 129 23.11 -18.83 2.35
C HIS A 129 23.83 -18.34 1.08
N ASP A 130 24.64 -19.20 0.47
CA ASP A 130 25.33 -18.89 -0.79
C ASP A 130 24.31 -18.74 -1.93
N ILE A 131 24.31 -17.59 -2.60
CA ILE A 131 23.42 -17.27 -3.74
C ILE A 131 24.24 -17.37 -5.03
N LYS A 132 23.84 -18.23 -5.98
CA LYS A 132 24.61 -18.40 -7.22
C LYS A 132 24.27 -17.30 -8.22
N LYS A 133 25.18 -17.09 -9.17
CA LYS A 133 24.93 -16.17 -10.28
C LYS A 133 23.71 -16.64 -11.08
N GLY A 134 22.71 -15.78 -11.19
CA GLY A 134 21.47 -16.03 -11.91
C GLY A 134 20.32 -16.50 -11.03
N ASP A 135 20.57 -16.81 -9.75
CA ASP A 135 19.52 -17.08 -8.78
C ASP A 135 18.83 -15.76 -8.41
N GLU A 136 17.51 -15.81 -8.22
CA GLU A 136 16.74 -14.68 -7.73
C GLU A 136 16.98 -14.47 -6.23
N ILE A 137 16.91 -13.21 -5.80
CA ILE A 137 17.06 -12.83 -4.40
C ILE A 137 15.67 -12.55 -3.83
N TYR A 138 15.25 -13.42 -2.93
CA TYR A 138 13.95 -13.32 -2.25
C TYR A 138 14.06 -12.72 -0.86
N ASN A 139 13.07 -11.89 -0.54
CA ASN A 139 12.75 -11.42 0.80
C ASN A 139 11.47 -12.11 1.31
N ARG A 140 11.14 -11.98 2.60
CA ARG A 140 9.86 -12.44 3.14
C ARG A 140 9.04 -11.22 3.54
N TYR A 141 7.88 -11.02 2.91
CA TYR A 141 7.00 -9.89 3.23
C TYR A 141 6.26 -10.11 4.53
N LYS A 142 5.63 -11.29 4.66
CA LYS A 142 4.98 -11.81 5.86
C LYS A 142 5.17 -13.32 5.91
N GLU A 143 5.09 -13.92 7.09
CA GLU A 143 5.13 -15.37 7.23
C GLU A 143 3.82 -15.96 6.71
N GLU A 144 3.89 -17.00 5.86
CA GLU A 144 2.68 -17.61 5.29
C GLU A 144 1.82 -18.35 6.34
N GLU A 145 2.44 -18.73 7.46
CA GLU A 145 1.79 -19.38 8.60
C GLU A 145 1.19 -18.38 9.60
N ASP A 146 1.38 -17.08 9.40
CA ASP A 146 0.78 -16.05 10.25
C ASP A 146 -0.75 -16.09 10.13
N MET A 147 -1.43 -16.37 11.25
CA MET A 147 -2.90 -16.39 11.32
C MET A 147 -3.53 -15.03 10.96
N ASN A 148 -2.78 -13.93 11.10
CA ASN A 148 -3.21 -12.60 10.70
C ASN A 148 -2.99 -12.33 9.20
N MET A 149 -2.22 -13.18 8.52
CA MET A 149 -1.91 -13.07 7.10
C MET A 149 -2.26 -14.34 6.30
N PRO A 150 -3.51 -14.82 6.33
CA PRO A 150 -3.92 -15.98 5.53
C PRO A 150 -3.85 -15.67 4.03
N TYR A 151 -3.68 -16.70 3.19
CA TYR A 151 -3.45 -16.57 1.74
C TYR A 151 -4.37 -15.59 0.97
N HIS A 152 -5.66 -15.52 1.29
CA HIS A 152 -6.55 -14.56 0.63
C HIS A 152 -6.17 -13.09 0.87
N ARG A 153 -5.48 -12.79 1.98
CA ARG A 153 -4.96 -11.46 2.28
C ARG A 153 -3.69 -11.14 1.50
N PHE A 154 -2.90 -12.14 1.10
CA PHE A 154 -1.79 -11.89 0.17
C PHE A 154 -2.32 -11.34 -1.14
N PHE A 155 -3.46 -11.87 -1.61
CA PHE A 155 -4.09 -11.37 -2.82
C PHE A 155 -4.65 -9.96 -2.66
N SER A 156 -5.38 -9.67 -1.58
CA SER A 156 -5.97 -8.33 -1.36
C SER A 156 -4.92 -7.24 -1.11
N ARG A 157 -3.76 -7.59 -0.53
CA ARG A 157 -2.70 -6.64 -0.16
C ARG A 157 -1.58 -6.54 -1.20
N PHE A 158 -1.10 -7.68 -1.70
CA PHE A 158 0.05 -7.73 -2.61
C PHE A 158 -0.30 -8.11 -4.05
N GLY A 159 -1.54 -8.56 -4.31
CA GLY A 159 -2.00 -8.90 -5.65
C GLY A 159 -1.57 -10.28 -6.16
N PHE A 160 -1.05 -11.16 -5.29
CA PHE A 160 -0.68 -12.53 -5.61
C PHE A 160 -1.03 -13.50 -4.46
N VAL A 161 -0.97 -14.80 -4.69
CA VAL A 161 -1.06 -15.82 -3.63
C VAL A 161 0.23 -16.66 -3.64
N PRO A 162 0.99 -16.72 -2.54
CA PRO A 162 2.20 -17.52 -2.47
C PRO A 162 1.96 -18.99 -2.82
N GLY A 163 2.89 -19.60 -3.56
CA GLY A 163 2.82 -20.99 -3.97
C GLY A 163 1.75 -21.36 -5.00
N VAL A 164 1.05 -20.36 -5.57
CA VAL A 164 -0.04 -20.60 -6.54
C VAL A 164 0.34 -20.03 -7.91
N GLU A 165 0.53 -20.93 -8.88
CA GLU A 165 0.82 -20.59 -10.28
C GLU A 165 -0.45 -20.41 -11.12
N GLU A 166 -1.59 -20.91 -10.63
CA GLU A 166 -2.89 -20.83 -11.31
C GLU A 166 -3.38 -19.37 -11.40
N GLU A 167 -3.99 -19.01 -12.54
CA GLU A 167 -4.53 -17.66 -12.71
C GLU A 167 -5.60 -17.37 -11.67
N THR A 168 -5.49 -16.21 -10.99
CA THR A 168 -6.43 -15.84 -9.92
C THR A 168 -7.89 -15.83 -10.38
N LYS A 169 -8.13 -15.50 -11.65
CA LYS A 169 -9.47 -15.53 -12.22
C LYS A 169 -10.07 -16.94 -12.18
N ALA A 170 -9.29 -17.96 -12.56
CA ALA A 170 -9.73 -19.36 -12.51
C ALA A 170 -10.03 -19.78 -11.07
N LEU A 171 -9.16 -19.43 -10.12
CA LEU A 171 -9.37 -19.72 -8.69
C LEU A 171 -10.65 -19.10 -8.13
N LEU A 172 -11.02 -17.91 -8.59
CA LEU A 172 -12.24 -17.22 -8.18
C LEU A 172 -13.48 -17.87 -8.80
N GLU A 173 -13.43 -18.21 -10.09
CA GLU A 173 -14.51 -18.89 -10.81
C GLU A 173 -14.79 -20.27 -10.22
N ASP A 174 -13.74 -21.03 -9.90
CA ASP A 174 -13.82 -22.37 -9.29
C ASP A 174 -14.17 -22.36 -7.80
N LYS A 175 -14.29 -21.16 -7.21
CA LYS A 175 -14.53 -20.95 -5.77
C LYS A 175 -13.52 -21.71 -4.90
N SER A 176 -12.24 -21.58 -5.23
CA SER A 176 -11.13 -22.19 -4.50
C SER A 176 -11.22 -21.93 -3.00
N SER A 177 -10.81 -22.91 -2.20
CA SER A 177 -10.78 -22.77 -0.74
C SER A 177 -9.81 -21.72 -0.22
N ILE A 178 -8.93 -21.20 -1.08
CA ILE A 178 -8.10 -20.04 -0.79
C ILE A 178 -8.99 -18.81 -0.54
N PHE A 179 -9.96 -18.59 -1.42
CA PHE A 179 -10.81 -17.39 -1.42
C PHE A 179 -12.18 -17.62 -0.82
N PHE A 180 -12.67 -18.86 -0.71
CA PHE A 180 -14.00 -19.15 -0.20
C PHE A 180 -13.95 -20.15 0.95
N ALA A 181 -14.71 -19.89 2.01
CA ALA A 181 -14.77 -20.81 3.14
C ALA A 181 -15.27 -22.20 2.67
N LYS A 182 -14.54 -23.27 3.01
CA LYS A 182 -15.03 -24.64 2.81
C LYS A 182 -16.33 -24.81 3.60
N LYS A 183 -17.42 -25.15 2.92
CA LYS A 183 -18.64 -25.56 3.61
C LYS A 183 -18.28 -26.80 4.44
N LYS A 184 -18.55 -26.78 5.75
CA LYS A 184 -18.51 -28.01 6.55
C LYS A 184 -19.48 -28.99 5.90
N GLU A 185 -18.99 -30.17 5.53
CA GLU A 185 -19.87 -31.31 5.27
C GLU A 185 -20.66 -31.57 6.56
N VAL A 186 -21.98 -31.53 6.46
CA VAL A 186 -22.94 -31.82 7.54
C VAL A 186 -23.45 -33.24 7.34
#